data_AF-F4R3Z5-F1
#
_entry.id   AF-F4R3Z5-F1
#
_cell.length_a   1.000
_cell.length_b   1.000
_cell.length_c   1.000
_cell.angle_alpha   90.00
_cell.angle_beta   90.00
_cell.angle_gamma   90.00
#
_symmetry.space_group_name_H-M   'P 1'
#
loop_
_entity.id
_entity.type
_entity.pdbx_description
1 polymer ?
#
loop_
_entity_poly.entity_id
_entity_poly.type
_entity_poly.pdbx_seq_one_letter_code
_entity_poly.pdbx_strand_id
1 'polypeptide(L)'
;MFPTFMIYGQSQTSVMPELRAMAFQTRTPTSELSQQTSPERIRSFNTHVGMYLDSGCYHLVPRAIERHIESYRFLNTQELDLIKDHLIGLEDQVHDTISYLFEAERVVEYVKMALGLPDPEVITHHRILKEQLKQARAERKEYMRAVKHYNREVARLGAILSRENKRTCDFEDAVAQANPEPTSPVSESAAPLASDLVSLVIQ
;
A
#
# COMPACT_ATOMS: atom_id res chain seq x y z
N MET A 1 -7.72 -8.06 -16.61
CA MET A 1 -7.37 -7.23 -15.44
C MET A 1 -7.70 -8.05 -14.20
N PHE A 2 -6.69 -8.54 -13.47
CA PHE A 2 -6.95 -9.34 -12.26
C PHE A 2 -7.50 -8.43 -11.17
N PRO A 3 -8.50 -8.90 -10.42
CA PRO A 3 -9.03 -8.09 -9.35
C PRO A 3 -8.06 -8.02 -8.15
N THR A 4 -7.66 -6.80 -7.81
CA THR A 4 -6.69 -6.44 -6.76
C THR A 4 -7.21 -6.66 -5.32
N PHE A 5 -8.24 -7.48 -5.11
CA PHE A 5 -9.06 -7.43 -3.89
C PHE A 5 -8.70 -8.40 -2.74
N MET A 6 -7.51 -9.01 -2.72
CA MET A 6 -7.23 -10.06 -1.71
C MET A 6 -5.93 -9.95 -0.90
N ILE A 7 -5.14 -8.86 -0.98
CA ILE A 7 -3.74 -8.98 -0.51
C ILE A 7 -3.21 -7.89 0.41
N TYR A 8 -4.04 -6.94 0.82
CA TYR A 8 -3.65 -6.01 1.89
C TYR A 8 -4.37 -6.45 3.18
N GLY A 9 -3.58 -6.89 4.18
CA GLY A 9 -4.04 -7.50 5.43
C GLY A 9 -3.71 -9.00 5.62
N GLN A 10 -3.16 -9.67 4.60
CA GLN A 10 -2.49 -10.97 4.76
C GLN A 10 -0.99 -10.80 4.59
N SER A 11 -0.19 -11.63 5.27
CA SER A 11 1.26 -11.68 5.01
C SER A 11 1.46 -11.75 3.51
N GLN A 12 2.35 -10.91 2.95
CA GLN A 12 2.66 -10.96 1.52
C GLN A 12 2.99 -12.40 1.08
N THR A 13 3.58 -13.20 1.99
CA THR A 13 3.89 -14.63 1.82
C THR A 13 2.69 -15.55 1.63
N SER A 14 1.49 -15.15 2.06
CA SER A 14 0.24 -15.92 1.94
C SER A 14 -0.33 -15.94 0.53
N VAL A 15 0.17 -15.06 -0.36
CA VAL A 15 -0.25 -15.01 -1.76
C VAL A 15 0.81 -15.59 -2.67
N MET A 16 0.33 -16.38 -3.63
CA MET A 16 1.15 -17.01 -4.66
C MET A 16 2.08 -15.97 -5.30
N PRO A 17 3.37 -16.28 -5.48
CA PRO A 17 4.36 -15.34 -6.02
C PRO A 17 3.91 -14.67 -7.33
N GLU A 18 3.23 -15.40 -8.20
CA GLU A 18 2.73 -14.92 -9.49
C GLU A 18 1.63 -13.88 -9.31
N LEU A 19 0.67 -14.13 -8.39
CA LEU A 19 -0.38 -13.18 -8.06
C LEU A 19 0.20 -11.95 -7.35
N ARG A 20 1.21 -12.12 -6.51
CA ARG A 20 1.92 -11.02 -5.85
C ARG A 20 2.62 -10.13 -6.87
N ALA A 21 3.36 -10.72 -7.81
CA ALA A 21 4.06 -9.99 -8.86
C ALA A 21 3.09 -9.20 -9.77
N MET A 22 1.88 -9.71 -9.99
CA MET A 22 0.85 -9.02 -10.76
C MET A 22 0.09 -7.95 -9.97
N ALA A 23 -0.08 -8.14 -8.66
CA ALA A 23 -0.94 -7.29 -7.83
C ALA A 23 -0.19 -6.20 -7.07
N PHE A 24 1.12 -6.34 -6.87
CA PHE A 24 1.97 -5.36 -6.20
C PHE A 24 3.06 -4.87 -7.13
N GLN A 25 2.94 -3.61 -7.55
CA GLN A 25 4.02 -2.92 -8.21
C GLN A 25 5.06 -2.50 -7.17
N THR A 26 6.22 -3.15 -7.12
CA THR A 26 7.31 -2.83 -6.16
C THR A 26 8.19 -1.67 -6.62
N ARG A 27 8.19 -1.37 -7.92
CA ARG A 27 8.92 -0.23 -8.47
C ARG A 27 8.31 1.06 -7.94
N THR A 28 9.14 1.90 -7.35
CA THR A 28 8.78 3.27 -6.97
C THR A 28 9.13 4.20 -8.14
N PRO A 29 8.32 5.21 -8.48
CA PRO A 29 8.65 6.18 -9.50
C PRO A 29 9.82 7.03 -9.02
N THR A 30 10.84 7.20 -9.87
CA THR A 30 12.08 7.91 -9.49
C THR A 30 12.51 8.96 -10.50
N SER A 31 11.76 9.14 -11.60
CA SER A 31 12.10 10.15 -12.60
C SER A 31 11.93 11.57 -12.06
N GLU A 32 12.62 12.53 -12.67
CA GLU A 32 12.40 13.94 -12.35
C GLU A 32 10.93 14.35 -12.56
N LEU A 33 10.24 13.76 -13.53
CA LEU A 33 8.83 14.01 -13.80
C LEU A 33 7.94 13.62 -12.62
N SER A 34 8.20 12.47 -11.99
CA SER A 34 7.43 12.04 -10.82
C SER A 34 7.80 12.77 -9.55
N GLN A 35 8.87 13.55 -9.55
CA GLN A 35 9.25 14.47 -8.49
C GLN A 35 8.67 15.88 -8.70
N GLN A 36 8.11 16.20 -9.88
CA GLN A 36 7.55 17.52 -10.16
C GLN A 36 6.30 17.77 -9.31
N THR A 37 6.32 18.91 -8.63
CA THR A 37 5.21 19.38 -7.79
C THR A 37 5.05 20.89 -7.94
N SER A 38 3.83 21.38 -7.74
CA SER A 38 3.52 22.82 -7.71
C SER A 38 2.55 23.12 -6.57
N PRO A 39 2.52 24.35 -6.04
CA PRO A 39 1.55 24.73 -5.01
C PRO A 39 0.10 24.47 -5.40
N GLU A 40 -0.25 24.70 -6.68
CA GLU A 40 -1.59 24.46 -7.23
C GLU A 40 -1.91 22.96 -7.25
N ARG A 41 -0.95 22.13 -7.66
CA ARG A 41 -1.09 20.67 -7.68
C ARG A 41 -1.32 20.13 -6.27
N ILE A 42 -0.50 20.56 -5.31
CA ILE A 42 -0.65 20.17 -3.89
C ILE A 42 -2.03 20.60 -3.37
N ARG A 43 -2.43 21.85 -3.62
CA ARG A 43 -3.74 22.35 -3.19
C ARG A 43 -4.89 21.55 -3.82
N SER A 44 -4.81 21.26 -5.12
CA SER A 44 -5.81 20.45 -5.82
C SER A 44 -5.93 19.06 -5.21
N PHE A 45 -4.81 18.39 -4.99
CA PHE A 45 -4.77 17.06 -4.40
C PHE A 45 -5.36 17.07 -2.97
N ASN A 46 -4.90 17.99 -2.11
CA ASN A 46 -5.36 18.06 -0.73
C ASN A 46 -6.86 18.36 -0.63
N THR A 47 -7.37 19.26 -1.47
CA THR A 47 -8.79 19.65 -1.47
C THR A 47 -9.69 18.48 -1.85
N HIS A 48 -9.29 17.68 -2.84
CA HIS A 48 -10.16 16.66 -3.42
C HIS A 48 -9.88 15.26 -2.89
N VAL A 49 -8.60 14.88 -2.80
CA VAL A 49 -8.16 13.54 -2.37
C VAL A 49 -7.83 13.54 -0.87
N GLY A 50 -7.01 14.49 -0.41
CA GLY A 50 -6.59 14.59 0.99
C GLY A 50 -7.76 14.62 1.97
N MET A 51 -8.77 15.47 1.71
CA MET A 51 -9.98 15.53 2.54
C MET A 51 -10.68 14.17 2.72
N TYR A 52 -10.72 13.31 1.69
CA TYR A 52 -11.32 11.97 1.82
C TYR A 52 -10.42 10.97 2.52
N LEU A 53 -9.09 11.12 2.38
CA LEU A 53 -8.13 10.33 3.14
C LEU A 53 -8.21 10.65 4.64
N ASP A 54 -8.24 11.94 4.99
CA ASP A 54 -8.33 12.43 6.38
C ASP A 54 -9.64 12.04 7.06
N SER A 55 -10.75 12.03 6.32
CA SER A 55 -12.07 11.65 6.85
C SER A 55 -12.34 10.14 6.85
N GLY A 56 -11.39 9.32 6.39
CA GLY A 56 -11.56 7.86 6.28
C GLY A 56 -12.60 7.44 5.23
N CYS A 57 -13.00 8.34 4.34
CA CYS A 57 -13.99 8.08 3.28
C CYS A 57 -13.34 7.47 2.03
N TYR A 58 -12.57 6.39 2.20
CA TYR A 58 -11.74 5.82 1.12
C TYR A 58 -12.51 5.33 -0.11
N HIS A 59 -13.82 5.07 0.03
CA HIS A 59 -14.69 4.74 -1.10
C HIS A 59 -14.85 5.90 -2.10
N LEU A 60 -14.60 7.14 -1.70
CA LEU A 60 -14.67 8.34 -2.57
C LEU A 60 -13.34 8.70 -3.21
N VAL A 61 -12.22 8.20 -2.65
CA VAL A 61 -10.85 8.48 -3.12
C VAL A 61 -10.64 8.15 -4.61
N PRO A 62 -11.12 7.02 -5.17
CA PRO A 62 -10.91 6.72 -6.59
C PRO A 62 -11.41 7.82 -7.53
N ARG A 63 -12.63 8.32 -7.29
CA ARG A 63 -13.23 9.37 -8.11
C ARG A 63 -12.52 10.72 -7.93
N ALA A 64 -12.03 11.00 -6.73
CA ALA A 64 -11.25 12.20 -6.47
C ALA A 64 -9.89 12.17 -7.20
N ILE A 65 -9.22 11.02 -7.19
CA ILE A 65 -7.97 10.80 -7.92
C ILE A 65 -8.17 10.95 -9.43
N GLU A 66 -9.26 10.41 -9.99
CA GLU A 66 -9.56 10.56 -11.42
C GLU A 66 -9.64 12.04 -11.84
N ARG A 67 -10.35 12.86 -11.07
CA ARG A 67 -10.43 14.32 -11.33
C ARG A 67 -9.07 15.02 -11.22
N HIS A 68 -8.25 14.63 -10.26
CA HIS A 68 -6.90 15.18 -10.12
C HIS A 68 -6.04 14.81 -11.33
N ILE A 69 -6.15 13.58 -11.80
CA ILE A 69 -5.42 13.05 -12.94
C ILE A 69 -5.89 13.65 -14.28
N GLU A 70 -7.14 14.08 -14.42
CA GLU A 70 -7.58 14.86 -15.59
C GLU A 70 -6.74 16.14 -15.78
N SER A 71 -6.28 16.74 -14.67
CA SER A 71 -5.46 17.96 -14.69
C SER A 71 -3.96 17.69 -14.78
N TYR A 72 -3.47 16.63 -14.12
CA TYR A 72 -2.03 16.37 -13.93
C TYR A 72 -1.51 15.05 -14.52
N ARG A 73 -2.37 14.27 -15.19
CA ARG A 73 -2.10 12.99 -15.89
C ARG A 73 -1.70 11.78 -15.04
N PHE A 74 -1.05 11.97 -13.92
CA PHE A 74 -0.62 10.91 -13.00
C PHE A 74 -0.43 11.45 -11.57
N LEU A 75 -0.22 10.58 -10.57
CA LEU A 75 0.13 10.98 -9.21
C LEU A 75 1.64 11.06 -9.02
N ASN A 76 2.16 12.14 -8.45
CA ASN A 76 3.59 12.27 -8.18
C ASN A 76 3.98 11.47 -6.93
N THR A 77 5.28 11.36 -6.68
CA THR A 77 5.81 10.60 -5.52
C THR A 77 5.22 11.09 -4.20
N GLN A 78 5.15 12.41 -4.00
CA GLN A 78 4.59 13.00 -2.79
C GLN A 78 3.11 12.63 -2.57
N GLU A 79 2.30 12.64 -3.63
CA GLU A 79 0.87 12.26 -3.58
C GLU A 79 0.68 10.77 -3.30
N LEU A 80 1.54 9.91 -3.87
CA LEU A 80 1.56 8.48 -3.60
C LEU A 80 2.00 8.18 -2.17
N ASP A 81 2.99 8.90 -1.65
CA ASP A 81 3.47 8.77 -0.28
C ASP A 81 2.38 9.15 0.73
N LEU A 82 1.58 10.20 0.46
CA LEU A 82 0.43 10.52 1.32
C LEU A 82 -0.59 9.36 1.38
N ILE A 83 -0.93 8.75 0.24
CA ILE A 83 -1.82 7.58 0.22
C ILE A 83 -1.21 6.42 1.04
N LYS A 84 0.11 6.22 0.92
CA LYS A 84 0.86 5.20 1.66
C LYS A 84 0.87 5.46 3.17
N ASP A 85 1.03 6.71 3.60
CA ASP A 85 1.00 7.08 5.03
C ASP A 85 -0.36 6.77 5.65
N HIS A 86 -1.46 7.07 4.96
CA HIS A 86 -2.80 6.68 5.42
C HIS A 86 -3.00 5.16 5.46
N LEU A 87 -2.39 4.42 4.53
CA LEU A 87 -2.43 2.96 4.53
C LEU A 87 -1.68 2.38 5.74
N ILE A 88 -0.50 2.90 6.05
CA ILE A 88 0.27 2.52 7.25
C ILE A 88 -0.56 2.82 8.50
N GLY A 89 -1.17 4.01 8.60
CA GLY A 89 -2.04 4.35 9.73
C GLY A 89 -3.23 3.40 9.89
N LEU A 90 -3.83 2.92 8.79
CA LEU A 90 -4.88 1.91 8.85
C LEU A 90 -4.36 0.54 9.30
N GLU A 91 -3.16 0.14 8.87
CA GLU A 91 -2.53 -1.11 9.32
C GLU A 91 -2.24 -1.07 10.82
N ASP A 92 -1.78 0.07 11.35
CA ASP A 92 -1.60 0.29 12.79
C ASP A 92 -2.95 0.18 13.53
N GLN A 93 -4.02 0.79 13.01
CA GLN A 93 -5.36 0.66 13.58
C GLN A 93 -5.86 -0.79 13.59
N VAL A 94 -5.55 -1.59 12.56
CA VAL A 94 -5.84 -3.03 12.55
C VAL A 94 -5.08 -3.72 13.68
N HIS A 95 -3.79 -3.45 13.84
CA HIS A 95 -2.96 -4.05 14.87
C HIS A 95 -3.47 -3.73 16.29
N ASP A 96 -3.77 -2.47 16.56
CA ASP A 96 -4.32 -2.02 17.84
C ASP A 96 -5.68 -2.68 18.12
N THR A 97 -6.57 -2.70 17.13
CA THR A 97 -7.90 -3.32 17.28
C THR A 97 -7.80 -4.82 17.52
N ILE A 98 -6.86 -5.51 16.88
CA ILE A 98 -6.60 -6.93 17.15
C ILE A 98 -6.08 -7.14 18.57
N SER A 99 -5.22 -6.26 19.07
CA SER A 99 -4.73 -6.32 20.45
C SER A 99 -5.87 -6.19 21.46
N TYR A 100 -6.77 -5.20 21.27
CA TYR A 100 -7.97 -5.05 22.11
C TYR A 100 -8.94 -6.24 21.98
N LEU A 101 -9.06 -6.82 20.78
CA LEU A 101 -9.86 -8.03 20.59
C LEU A 101 -9.34 -9.18 21.45
N PHE A 102 -8.01 -9.40 21.47
CA PHE A 102 -7.41 -10.44 22.30
C PHE A 102 -7.58 -10.17 23.80
N GLU A 103 -7.50 -8.91 24.23
CA GLU A 103 -7.79 -8.53 25.62
C GLU A 103 -9.24 -8.85 26.00
N ALA A 104 -10.21 -8.45 25.17
CA ALA A 104 -11.62 -8.76 25.39
C ALA A 104 -11.88 -10.27 25.41
N GLU A 105 -11.23 -11.04 24.53
CA GLU A 105 -11.31 -12.51 24.52
C GLU A 105 -10.74 -13.12 25.80
N ARG A 106 -9.58 -12.64 26.29
CA ARG A 106 -9.01 -13.07 27.56
C ARG A 106 -9.96 -12.82 28.73
N VAL A 107 -10.58 -11.64 28.79
CA VAL A 107 -11.55 -11.31 29.85
C VAL A 107 -12.77 -12.23 29.76
N VAL A 108 -13.30 -12.48 28.55
CA VAL A 108 -14.42 -13.41 28.36
C VAL A 108 -14.08 -14.81 28.89
N GLU A 109 -12.92 -15.37 28.53
CA GLU A 109 -12.53 -16.71 28.97
C GLU A 109 -12.23 -16.77 30.48
N TYR A 110 -11.56 -15.75 31.02
CA TYR A 110 -11.32 -15.65 32.47
C TYR A 110 -12.63 -15.62 33.26
N VAL A 111 -13.57 -14.77 32.86
CA VAL A 111 -14.84 -14.61 33.60
C VAL A 111 -15.71 -15.87 33.46
N LYS A 112 -15.72 -16.53 32.30
CA LYS A 112 -16.39 -17.84 32.14
C LYS A 112 -15.81 -18.89 33.08
N MET A 113 -14.48 -18.97 33.15
CA MET A 113 -13.79 -19.89 34.04
C MET A 113 -14.16 -19.60 35.50
N ALA A 114 -14.07 -18.34 35.93
CA ALA A 114 -14.42 -17.92 37.28
C ALA A 114 -15.87 -18.32 37.64
N LEU A 115 -16.84 -18.02 36.77
CA LEU A 115 -18.25 -18.41 36.98
C LEU A 115 -18.48 -19.93 37.11
N GLY A 116 -17.53 -20.76 36.68
CA GLY A 116 -17.58 -22.22 36.82
C GLY A 116 -16.92 -22.75 38.10
N LEU A 117 -16.23 -21.91 38.88
CA LEU A 117 -15.55 -22.33 40.10
C LEU A 117 -16.55 -22.46 41.26
N PRO A 118 -16.51 -23.55 42.04
CA PRO A 118 -17.34 -23.72 43.23
C PRO A 118 -16.75 -22.99 44.45
N ASP A 119 -16.19 -21.80 44.24
CA ASP A 119 -15.57 -20.98 45.29
C ASP A 119 -16.63 -20.04 45.91
N PRO A 120 -16.86 -20.09 47.23
CA PRO A 120 -17.82 -19.19 47.92
C PRO A 120 -17.58 -17.71 47.64
N GLU A 121 -16.33 -17.25 47.55
CA GLU A 121 -16.00 -15.85 47.26
C GLU A 121 -16.48 -15.47 45.85
N VAL A 122 -16.25 -16.35 44.88
CA VAL A 122 -16.68 -16.17 43.49
C VAL A 122 -18.20 -16.21 43.36
N ILE A 123 -18.87 -17.13 44.06
CA ILE A 123 -20.34 -17.24 44.07
C ILE A 123 -20.97 -15.94 44.58
N THR A 124 -20.37 -15.32 45.60
CA THR A 124 -20.83 -14.03 46.16
C THR A 124 -20.76 -12.91 45.12
N HIS A 125 -19.81 -12.99 44.19
CA HIS A 125 -19.60 -12.01 43.11
C HIS A 125 -20.21 -12.41 41.75
N HIS A 126 -20.96 -13.52 41.66
CA HIS A 126 -21.54 -14.01 40.40
C HIS A 126 -22.32 -12.97 39.60
N ARG A 127 -23.07 -12.09 40.27
CA ARG A 127 -23.82 -11.04 39.59
C ARG A 127 -22.90 -10.09 38.83
N ILE A 128 -21.81 -9.65 39.47
CA ILE A 128 -20.84 -8.73 38.87
C ILE A 128 -20.11 -9.42 37.72
N LEU A 129 -19.69 -10.68 37.92
CA LEU A 129 -19.04 -11.47 36.88
C LEU A 129 -19.94 -11.67 35.65
N LYS A 130 -21.25 -11.90 35.82
CA LYS A 130 -22.19 -12.00 34.70
C LYS A 130 -22.32 -10.70 33.91
N GLU A 131 -22.35 -9.55 34.59
CA GLU A 131 -22.36 -8.25 33.92
C GLU A 131 -21.04 -7.99 33.18
N GLN A 132 -19.89 -8.28 33.80
CA GLN A 132 -18.59 -8.17 33.14
C GLN A 132 -18.52 -9.06 31.89
N LEU A 133 -19.05 -10.29 31.96
CA LEU A 133 -19.10 -11.19 30.81
C LEU A 133 -19.95 -10.63 29.67
N LYS A 134 -21.07 -9.98 29.99
CA LYS A 134 -21.94 -9.34 29.01
C LYS A 134 -21.22 -8.17 28.33
N GLN A 135 -20.56 -7.31 29.10
CA GLN A 135 -19.78 -6.19 28.59
C GLN A 135 -18.63 -6.67 27.70
N ALA A 136 -17.80 -7.59 28.18
CA ALA A 136 -16.65 -8.10 27.42
C ALA A 136 -17.07 -8.79 26.10
N ARG A 137 -18.23 -9.46 26.08
CA ARG A 137 -18.80 -10.02 24.83
C ARG A 137 -19.25 -8.93 23.86
N ALA A 138 -19.80 -7.83 24.35
CA ALA A 138 -20.20 -6.70 23.52
C ALA A 138 -18.95 -6.04 22.90
N GLU A 139 -17.95 -5.73 23.72
CA GLU A 139 -16.65 -5.17 23.29
C GLU A 139 -15.97 -6.07 22.25
N ARG A 140 -15.86 -7.38 22.53
CA ARG A 140 -15.32 -8.37 21.57
C ARG A 140 -16.02 -8.29 20.21
N LYS A 141 -17.35 -8.22 20.20
CA LYS A 141 -18.15 -8.15 18.97
C LYS A 141 -17.91 -6.84 18.21
N GLU A 142 -17.73 -5.74 18.93
CA GLU A 142 -17.38 -4.44 18.36
C GLU A 142 -15.99 -4.47 17.74
N TYR A 143 -14.98 -4.97 18.44
CA TYR A 143 -13.62 -5.11 17.91
C TYR A 143 -13.58 -6.03 16.69
N MET A 144 -14.29 -7.16 16.69
CA MET A 144 -14.40 -8.02 15.50
C MET A 144 -14.97 -7.28 14.29
N ARG A 145 -15.97 -6.42 14.49
CA ARG A 145 -16.55 -5.59 13.42
C ARG A 145 -15.55 -4.54 12.93
N ALA A 146 -14.83 -3.90 13.85
CA ALA A 146 -13.81 -2.90 13.56
C ALA A 146 -12.64 -3.51 12.76
N VAL A 147 -12.11 -4.67 13.18
CA VAL A 147 -11.06 -5.40 12.44
C VAL A 147 -11.54 -5.69 11.01
N LYS A 148 -12.77 -6.17 10.84
CA LYS A 148 -13.33 -6.45 9.51
C LYS A 148 -13.48 -5.18 8.67
N HIS A 149 -13.86 -4.07 9.28
CA HIS A 149 -13.98 -2.78 8.62
C HIS A 149 -12.61 -2.28 8.16
N TYR A 150 -11.64 -2.15 9.07
CA TYR A 150 -10.32 -1.62 8.75
C TYR A 150 -9.58 -2.49 7.72
N ASN A 151 -9.67 -3.82 7.80
CA ASN A 151 -9.08 -4.69 6.76
C ASN A 151 -9.66 -4.45 5.36
N ARG A 152 -10.95 -4.11 5.25
CA ARG A 152 -11.54 -3.77 3.95
C ARG A 152 -11.01 -2.44 3.42
N GLU A 153 -10.81 -1.48 4.30
CA GLU A 153 -10.26 -0.17 3.93
C GLU A 153 -8.77 -0.25 3.57
N VAL A 154 -7.98 -1.05 4.31
CA VAL A 154 -6.59 -1.41 3.97
C VAL A 154 -6.54 -2.05 2.57
N ALA A 155 -7.41 -3.03 2.30
CA ALA A 155 -7.51 -3.65 0.98
C ALA A 155 -7.84 -2.64 -0.13
N ARG A 156 -8.79 -1.73 0.13
CA ARG A 156 -9.19 -0.71 -0.83
C ARG A 156 -8.05 0.28 -1.11
N LEU A 157 -7.44 0.83 -0.07
CA LEU A 157 -6.41 1.85 -0.21
C LEU A 157 -5.13 1.27 -0.81
N GLY A 158 -4.76 0.05 -0.43
CA GLY A 158 -3.67 -0.68 -1.06
C GLY A 158 -3.88 -0.96 -2.55
N ALA A 159 -5.12 -1.28 -2.97
CA ALA A 159 -5.44 -1.43 -4.38
C ALA A 159 -5.35 -0.10 -5.15
N ILE A 160 -5.78 1.01 -4.54
CA ILE A 160 -5.63 2.35 -5.11
C ILE A 160 -4.15 2.68 -5.28
N LEU A 161 -3.34 2.52 -4.21
CA LEU A 161 -1.92 2.81 -4.22
C LEU A 161 -1.20 2.01 -5.32
N SER A 162 -1.44 0.70 -5.41
CA SER A 162 -0.80 -0.12 -6.45
C SER A 162 -1.19 0.30 -7.87
N ARG A 163 -2.46 0.66 -8.09
CA ARG A 163 -2.95 1.07 -9.42
C ARG A 163 -2.33 2.40 -9.85
N GLU A 164 -2.31 3.39 -8.96
CA GLU A 164 -1.77 4.71 -9.28
C GLU A 164 -0.25 4.72 -9.33
N ASN A 165 0.42 3.91 -8.50
CA ASN A 165 1.86 3.69 -8.61
C ASN A 165 2.24 3.14 -9.98
N LYS A 166 1.53 2.09 -10.44
CA LYS A 166 1.71 1.54 -11.78
C LYS A 166 1.45 2.58 -12.87
N ARG A 167 0.33 3.31 -12.80
CA ARG A 167 -0.01 4.37 -13.77
C ARG A 167 1.11 5.41 -13.89
N THR A 168 1.73 5.75 -12.77
CA THR A 168 2.84 6.69 -12.72
C THR A 168 4.09 6.11 -13.41
N CYS A 169 4.49 4.88 -13.08
CA CYS A 169 5.61 4.22 -13.77
C CYS A 169 5.35 4.05 -15.27
N ASP A 170 4.15 3.62 -15.66
CA ASP A 170 3.77 3.47 -17.07
C ASP A 170 3.88 4.81 -17.82
N PHE A 171 3.54 5.92 -17.15
CA PHE A 171 3.69 7.27 -17.70
C PHE A 171 5.16 7.68 -17.85
N GLU A 172 6.01 7.41 -16.85
CA GLU A 172 7.46 7.65 -16.95
C GLU A 172 8.07 6.89 -18.13
N ASP A 173 7.75 5.60 -18.26
CA ASP A 173 8.29 4.73 -19.30
C ASP A 173 7.83 5.20 -20.70
N ALA A 174 6.58 5.64 -20.84
CA ALA A 174 6.06 6.19 -22.10
C ALA A 174 6.77 7.49 -22.50
N VAL A 175 7.10 8.37 -21.54
CA VAL A 175 7.83 9.61 -21.83
C VAL A 175 9.29 9.33 -22.18
N ALA A 176 9.95 8.39 -21.49
CA ALA A 176 11.31 7.98 -21.81
C ALA A 176 11.44 7.37 -23.21
N GLN A 177 10.43 6.60 -23.65
CA GLN A 177 10.38 6.05 -25.02
C GLN A 177 10.12 7.13 -26.09
N ALA A 178 9.37 8.19 -25.75
CA ALA A 178 9.08 9.28 -26.67
C ALA A 178 10.26 10.24 -26.87
N ASN A 179 11.13 10.37 -25.86
CA ASN A 179 12.37 11.14 -25.90
C ASN A 179 13.58 10.23 -25.60
N PRO A 180 13.98 9.34 -26.54
CA PRO A 180 15.16 8.53 -26.31
C PRO A 180 16.37 9.47 -26.11
N GLU A 181 17.13 9.25 -25.04
CA GLU A 181 18.43 9.89 -24.85
C GLU A 181 19.23 9.77 -26.17
N PRO A 182 19.91 10.83 -26.63
CA PRO A 182 20.70 10.74 -27.84
C PRO A 182 21.79 9.69 -27.60
N THR A 183 21.68 8.57 -28.29
CA THR A 183 22.73 7.55 -28.34
C THR A 183 23.99 8.23 -28.82
N SER A 184 24.96 8.40 -27.91
CA SER A 184 26.34 8.72 -28.27
C SER A 184 26.75 7.82 -29.43
N PRO A 185 27.28 8.37 -30.55
CA PRO A 185 27.63 7.54 -31.68
C PRO A 185 28.68 6.53 -31.24
N VAL A 186 28.36 5.25 -31.43
CA VAL A 186 29.33 4.16 -31.40
C VAL A 186 30.38 4.50 -32.44
N SER A 187 31.59 4.85 -32.00
CA SER A 187 32.76 4.96 -32.86
C SER A 187 33.01 3.61 -33.52
N GLU A 188 32.52 3.48 -34.74
CA GLU A 188 32.76 2.36 -35.64
C GLU A 188 34.24 2.42 -36.08
N SER A 189 35.11 1.80 -35.29
CA SER A 189 36.51 1.56 -35.69
C SER A 189 36.53 0.38 -36.66
N ALA A 190 36.31 0.68 -37.94
CA ALA A 190 36.56 -0.25 -39.03
C ALA A 190 38.06 -0.26 -39.34
N ALA A 191 38.74 -1.34 -38.94
CA ALA A 191 40.04 -1.71 -39.49
C ALA A 191 39.90 -2.09 -40.97
N PRO A 192 41.00 -2.08 -41.73
CA PRO A 192 41.28 -3.26 -42.54
C PRO A 192 42.71 -3.78 -42.38
N LEU A 193 42.80 -5.11 -42.44
CA LEU A 193 44.01 -5.94 -42.41
C LEU A 193 44.68 -6.01 -43.80
N ALA A 194 46.01 -5.96 -43.75
CA ALA A 194 47.02 -6.77 -44.47
C ALA A 194 47.11 -6.77 -46.01
N SER A 195 48.34 -6.56 -46.50
CA SER A 195 48.99 -7.40 -47.52
C SER A 195 50.46 -7.01 -47.71
N ASP A 196 51.32 -8.02 -47.66
CA ASP A 196 52.78 -8.03 -47.79
C ASP A 196 53.32 -7.53 -49.15
N LEU A 197 54.59 -7.07 -49.16
CA LEU A 197 55.73 -7.70 -49.87
C LEU A 197 56.89 -6.70 -50.16
N VAL A 198 58.03 -6.96 -49.51
CA VAL A 198 59.38 -7.20 -50.11
C VAL A 198 60.19 -6.05 -50.76
N SER A 199 61.44 -5.97 -50.27
CA SER A 199 62.73 -5.71 -50.96
C SER A 199 63.45 -4.36 -50.86
N LEU A 200 64.59 -4.43 -50.13
CA LEU A 200 65.97 -4.24 -50.62
C LEU A 200 66.55 -2.81 -50.87
N VAL A 201 67.64 -2.55 -50.10
CA VAL A 201 68.91 -1.82 -50.37
C VAL A 201 68.99 -0.28 -50.33
N ILE A 202 70.15 0.15 -49.78
CA ILE A 202 70.93 1.41 -49.93
C ILE A 202 70.56 2.44 -48.84
N GLN A 203 71.44 2.87 -47.92
CA GLN A 203 72.90 3.10 -47.96
C GLN A 203 73.52 2.95 -46.57
#